data_AF-A0A6J1S0H9-F1
#
_entry.id   AF-A0A6J1S0H9-F1
#
_cell.length_a   1.000
_cell.length_b   1.000
_cell.length_c   1.000
_cell.angle_alpha   90.00
_cell.angle_beta   90.00
_cell.angle_gamma   90.00
#
_symmetry.space_group_name_H-M   'P 1'
#
loop_
_entity.id
_entity.type
_entity.pdbx_description
1 polymer ?
#
loop_
_entity_poly.entity_id
_entity_poly.type
_entity_poly.pdbx_seq_one_letter_code
_entity_poly.pdbx_strand_id
1 'polypeptide(L)'
;MNSSLTYEILLYLNSYYFWMFALCELGVGIFKLLHLPYPFGTFFSESIMFGLLCCIESARIFMGHKGNLTERSYPVMISLILTIPSSIGVLYFLLWQTYVIRLEVVLCGIQLTLLSLEIIFATVCVVSFYRHRAY
;
A
#
# COMPACT_ATOMS: atom_id res chain seq x y z
N MET A 1 -2.74 -24.11 -6.87
CA MET A 1 -2.30 -22.83 -7.47
C MET A 1 -0.98 -22.43 -6.85
N ASN A 2 0.01 -22.03 -7.65
CA ASN A 2 1.31 -21.59 -7.13
C ASN A 2 1.12 -20.28 -6.37
N SER A 3 1.37 -20.29 -5.04
CA SER A 3 1.21 -19.12 -4.18
C SER A 3 2.04 -17.91 -4.65
N SER A 4 3.22 -18.17 -5.22
CA SER A 4 4.08 -17.17 -5.85
C SER A 4 3.41 -16.47 -7.04
N LEU A 5 2.68 -17.21 -7.89
CA LEU A 5 1.98 -16.61 -9.04
C LEU A 5 0.82 -15.71 -8.56
N THR A 6 0.03 -16.19 -7.60
CA THR A 6 -1.08 -15.41 -7.05
C THR A 6 -0.58 -14.14 -6.35
N TYR A 7 0.55 -14.22 -5.63
CA TYR A 7 1.18 -13.06 -5.01
C TYR A 7 1.66 -12.03 -6.06
N GLU A 8 2.27 -12.49 -7.16
CA GLU A 8 2.70 -11.59 -8.25
C GLU A 8 1.53 -10.83 -8.89
N ILE A 9 0.41 -11.54 -9.11
CA ILE A 9 -0.81 -10.94 -9.67
C ILE A 9 -1.35 -9.87 -8.73
N LEU A 10 -1.34 -10.11 -7.41
CA LEU A 10 -1.78 -9.13 -6.41
C LEU A 10 -0.87 -7.89 -6.39
N LEU A 11 0.45 -8.08 -6.40
CA LEU A 11 1.42 -6.98 -6.46
C LEU A 11 1.23 -6.12 -7.71
N TYR A 12 1.00 -6.78 -8.86
CA TYR A 12 0.72 -6.08 -10.10
C TYR A 12 -0.58 -5.28 -10.01
N LEU A 13 -1.67 -5.91 -9.55
CA LEU A 13 -2.95 -5.24 -9.37
C LEU A 13 -2.84 -4.04 -8.40
N ASN A 14 -2.14 -4.21 -7.29
CA ASN A 14 -1.94 -3.15 -6.30
C ASN A 14 -1.08 -2.01 -6.85
N SER A 15 -0.06 -2.30 -7.67
CA SER A 15 0.71 -1.26 -8.36
C SER A 15 -0.19 -0.33 -9.20
N TYR A 16 -1.03 -0.90 -10.07
CA TYR A 16 -1.97 -0.11 -10.89
C TYR A 16 -3.00 0.63 -10.04
N TYR A 17 -3.58 -0.07 -9.07
CA TYR A 17 -4.56 0.51 -8.18
C TYR A 17 -3.97 1.66 -7.34
N PHE A 18 -2.74 1.52 -6.86
CA PHE A 18 -2.07 2.53 -6.05
C PHE A 18 -1.78 3.82 -6.83
N TRP A 19 -1.38 3.72 -8.10
CA TRP A 19 -1.25 4.91 -8.95
C TRP A 19 -2.57 5.64 -9.14
N MET A 20 -3.67 4.90 -9.33
CA MET A 20 -5.01 5.47 -9.41
C MET A 20 -5.42 6.10 -8.06
N PHE A 21 -5.19 5.41 -6.95
CA PHE A 21 -5.41 5.91 -5.58
C PHE A 21 -4.68 7.23 -5.35
N ALA A 22 -3.39 7.29 -5.67
CA ALA A 22 -2.57 8.48 -5.51
C ALA A 22 -3.07 9.66 -6.36
N LEU A 23 -3.47 9.41 -7.61
CA LEU A 23 -4.03 10.46 -8.47
C LEU A 23 -5.36 10.99 -7.93
N CYS A 24 -6.23 10.10 -7.45
CA CYS A 24 -7.50 10.49 -6.85
C CYS A 24 -7.30 11.29 -5.55
N GLU A 25 -6.42 10.84 -4.65
CA GLU A 25 -6.07 11.54 -3.42
C GLU A 25 -5.48 12.92 -3.69
N LEU A 26 -4.61 13.06 -4.69
CA LEU A 26 -4.12 14.38 -5.12
C LEU A 26 -5.25 15.28 -5.61
N GLY A 27 -6.16 14.75 -6.44
CA GLY A 27 -7.33 15.50 -6.92
C GLY A 27 -8.25 15.95 -5.80
N VAL A 28 -8.52 15.05 -4.84
CA VAL A 28 -9.32 15.36 -3.64
C VAL A 28 -8.61 16.37 -2.75
N GLY A 29 -7.29 16.26 -2.58
CA GLY A 29 -6.48 17.22 -1.83
C GLY A 29 -6.57 18.64 -2.41
N ILE A 30 -6.50 18.78 -3.74
CA ILE A 30 -6.69 20.06 -4.43
C ILE A 30 -8.13 20.57 -4.22
N PHE A 31 -9.13 19.70 -4.36
CA PHE A 31 -10.53 20.07 -4.14
C PHE A 31 -10.76 20.60 -2.72
N LYS A 32 -10.22 19.92 -1.70
CA LYS A 32 -10.29 20.33 -0.29
C LYS A 32 -9.62 21.68 -0.06
N LEU A 33 -8.46 21.91 -0.67
CA LEU A 33 -7.73 23.17 -0.55
C LEU A 33 -8.53 24.37 -1.08
N LEU A 34 -9.32 24.16 -2.14
CA LEU A 34 -10.10 25.23 -2.78
C LEU A 34 -11.46 25.49 -2.12
N HIS A 35 -12.11 24.46 -1.55
CA HIS A 35 -13.52 24.55 -1.13
C HIS A 35 -13.74 24.41 0.39
N LEU A 36 -12.78 23.88 1.14
CA LEU A 36 -12.92 23.65 2.58
C LEU A 36 -11.98 24.54 3.38
N PRO A 37 -12.41 25.03 4.56
CA PRO A 37 -11.54 25.80 5.42
C PRO A 37 -10.47 24.90 6.04
N TYR A 38 -9.25 24.95 5.48
CA TYR A 38 -8.08 24.23 5.96
C TYR A 38 -7.09 25.17 6.65
N PRO A 39 -6.68 24.87 7.89
CA PRO A 39 -5.46 25.45 8.44
C PRO A 39 -4.25 25.04 7.59
N PHE A 40 -3.42 26.00 7.17
CA PHE A 40 -2.24 25.71 6.33
C PHE A 40 -1.31 24.65 6.94
N GLY A 41 -1.17 24.62 8.28
CA GLY A 41 -0.33 23.64 8.97
C GLY A 41 -0.83 22.20 8.85
N THR A 42 -2.15 21.97 8.90
CA THR A 42 -2.71 20.62 8.80
C THR A 42 -2.65 20.10 7.37
N PHE A 43 -2.91 20.96 6.38
CA PHE A 43 -2.76 20.61 4.96
C PHE A 43 -1.33 20.17 4.61
N PHE A 44 -0.34 20.89 5.11
CA PHE A 44 1.06 20.55 4.89
C PHE A 44 1.44 19.21 5.53
N SER A 45 0.97 18.97 6.77
CA SER A 45 1.16 17.70 7.46
C SER A 45 0.54 16.52 6.69
N GLU A 46 -0.70 16.67 6.21
CA GLU A 46 -1.38 15.64 5.43
C GLU A 46 -0.69 15.39 4.09
N SER A 47 -0.16 16.43 3.43
CA SER A 47 0.62 16.32 2.20
C SER A 47 1.93 15.55 2.42
N ILE A 48 2.61 15.76 3.56
CA ILE A 48 3.79 14.98 3.94
C ILE A 48 3.42 13.51 4.17
N MET A 49 2.35 13.24 4.90
CA MET A 49 1.88 11.87 5.14
C MET A 49 1.54 11.15 3.83
N PHE A 50 0.94 11.87 2.87
CA PHE A 50 0.65 11.34 1.53
C PHE A 50 1.94 10.99 0.79
N GLY A 51 2.93 11.89 0.77
CA GLY A 51 4.23 11.63 0.17
C GLY A 51 4.96 10.44 0.79
N LEU A 52 4.91 10.31 2.13
CA LEU A 52 5.48 9.17 2.85
C LEU A 52 4.78 7.87 2.48
N LEU A 53 3.44 7.85 2.41
CA LEU A 53 2.68 6.68 1.97
C LEU A 53 3.09 6.26 0.55
N CYS A 54 3.22 7.21 -0.39
CA CYS A 54 3.69 6.95 -1.75
C CYS A 54 5.09 6.32 -1.79
N CYS A 55 6.02 6.84 -1.00
CA CYS A 55 7.37 6.28 -0.90
C CYS A 55 7.37 4.86 -0.32
N ILE A 56 6.65 4.65 0.78
CA ILE A 56 6.57 3.34 1.46
C ILE A 56 5.93 2.31 0.54
N GLU A 57 4.82 2.65 -0.11
CA GLU A 57 4.07 1.73 -0.95
C GLU A 57 4.86 1.33 -2.20
N SER A 58 5.50 2.31 -2.84
CA SER A 58 6.37 2.05 -3.99
C SER A 58 7.53 1.13 -3.61
N ALA A 59 8.20 1.38 -2.47
CA ALA A 59 9.28 0.55 -1.97
C ALA A 59 8.81 -0.87 -1.63
N ARG A 60 7.63 -0.99 -1.02
CA ARG A 60 6.99 -2.26 -0.65
C ARG A 60 6.70 -3.12 -1.86
N ILE A 61 6.05 -2.56 -2.89
CA ILE A 61 5.72 -3.25 -4.14
C ILE A 61 6.99 -3.65 -4.89
N PHE A 62 7.98 -2.76 -4.97
CA PHE A 62 9.27 -3.06 -5.60
C PHE A 62 10.00 -4.23 -4.93
N MET A 63 10.07 -4.24 -3.59
CA MET A 63 10.70 -5.34 -2.85
C MET A 63 9.91 -6.64 -2.98
N GLY A 64 8.58 -6.57 -3.05
CA GLY A 64 7.70 -7.71 -3.31
C GLY A 64 8.00 -8.37 -4.65
N HIS A 65 7.96 -7.60 -5.74
CA HIS A 65 8.28 -8.08 -7.10
C HIS A 65 9.69 -8.66 -7.17
N LYS A 66 10.68 -7.91 -6.66
CA LYS A 66 12.07 -8.35 -6.66
C LYS A 66 12.25 -9.66 -5.91
N GLY A 67 11.57 -9.83 -4.78
CA GLY A 67 11.68 -11.03 -3.97
C GLY A 67 11.01 -12.24 -4.56
N ASN A 68 9.83 -12.06 -5.14
CA ASN A 68 9.10 -13.14 -5.77
C ASN A 68 9.81 -13.65 -7.03
N LEU A 69 10.26 -12.73 -7.91
CA LEU A 69 10.97 -13.09 -9.16
C LEU A 69 12.34 -13.73 -8.93
N THR A 70 13.01 -13.40 -7.82
CA THR A 70 14.31 -14.00 -7.48
C THR A 70 14.19 -15.21 -6.56
N GLU A 71 12.96 -15.61 -6.20
CA GLU A 71 12.65 -16.66 -5.21
C GLU A 71 13.44 -16.50 -3.90
N ARG A 72 13.71 -15.24 -3.50
CA ARG A 72 14.44 -14.91 -2.28
C ARG A 72 13.44 -14.49 -1.21
N SER A 73 13.44 -15.20 -0.08
CA SER A 73 12.56 -14.89 1.05
C SER A 73 12.84 -13.51 1.68
N TYR A 74 14.11 -13.09 1.75
CA TYR A 74 14.53 -11.84 2.39
C TYR A 74 13.82 -10.57 1.86
N PRO A 75 13.86 -10.24 0.55
CA PRO A 75 13.12 -9.09 0.01
C PRO A 75 11.60 -9.20 0.17
N VAL A 76 11.01 -10.40 0.11
CA VAL A 76 9.57 -10.59 0.39
C VAL A 76 9.25 -10.29 1.86
N MET A 77 10.12 -10.67 2.79
CA MET A 77 9.99 -10.31 4.21
C MET A 77 10.08 -8.80 4.44
N ILE A 78 10.95 -8.09 3.72
CA ILE A 78 11.01 -6.63 3.79
C ILE A 78 9.69 -6.01 3.30
N SER A 79 9.13 -6.52 2.20
CA SER A 79 7.81 -6.09 1.70
C SER A 79 6.70 -6.33 2.74
N LEU A 80 6.71 -7.48 3.42
CA LEU A 80 5.78 -7.75 4.53
C LEU A 80 5.91 -6.74 5.67
N ILE A 81 7.14 -6.42 6.11
CA ILE A 81 7.37 -5.43 7.17
C ILE A 81 6.88 -4.05 6.73
N LEU A 82 7.15 -3.65 5.49
CA LEU A 82 6.70 -2.37 4.91
C LEU A 82 5.18 -2.29 4.74
N THR A 83 4.46 -3.42 4.80
CA THR A 83 3.00 -3.43 4.77
C THR A 83 2.39 -2.83 6.04
N ILE A 84 3.09 -2.91 7.18
CA ILE A 84 2.64 -2.32 8.44
C ILE A 84 2.55 -0.79 8.35
N PRO A 85 3.64 -0.05 8.03
CA PRO A 85 3.57 1.40 7.92
C PRO A 85 2.71 1.86 6.72
N SER A 86 2.61 1.06 5.65
CA SER A 86 1.67 1.33 4.57
C SER A 86 0.21 1.29 5.05
N SER A 87 -0.17 0.22 5.76
CA SER A 87 -1.52 0.06 6.31
C SER A 87 -1.86 1.19 7.29
N ILE A 88 -0.90 1.59 8.13
CA ILE A 88 -1.07 2.75 9.04
C ILE A 88 -1.26 4.04 8.25
N GLY A 89 -0.50 4.25 7.17
CA GLY A 89 -0.66 5.41 6.30
C GLY A 89 -2.05 5.47 5.67
N VAL A 90 -2.57 4.35 5.16
CA VAL A 90 -3.93 4.29 4.61
C VAL A 90 -4.99 4.51 5.69
N LEU A 91 -4.80 3.95 6.89
CA LEU A 91 -5.70 4.19 8.03
C LEU A 91 -5.68 5.65 8.48
N TYR A 92 -4.56 6.36 8.32
CA TYR A 92 -4.49 7.80 8.59
C TYR A 92 -5.46 8.58 7.70
N PHE A 93 -5.45 8.33 6.38
CA PHE A 93 -6.39 8.96 5.43
C PHE A 93 -7.84 8.56 5.70
N LEU A 94 -8.07 7.36 6.22
CA LEU A 94 -9.43 6.87 6.52
C LEU A 94 -10.02 7.42 7.82
N LEU A 95 -9.22 7.56 8.88
CA LEU A 95 -9.71 7.81 10.25
C LEU A 95 -9.26 9.14 10.87
N TRP A 96 -8.04 9.59 10.55
CA TRP A 96 -7.40 10.73 11.23
C TRP A 96 -7.29 11.99 10.38
N GLN A 97 -7.55 11.90 9.08
CA GLN A 97 -7.56 13.06 8.20
C GLN A 97 -8.67 14.05 8.59
N THR A 98 -8.41 15.35 8.43
CA THR A 98 -9.31 16.40 8.92
C THR A 98 -10.69 16.35 8.27
N TYR A 99 -10.74 16.15 6.95
CA TYR A 99 -11.99 15.96 6.21
C TYR A 99 -11.87 14.67 5.40
N VAL A 100 -12.72 13.69 5.69
CA VAL A 100 -12.78 12.43 4.94
C VAL A 100 -14.03 12.44 4.05
N ILE A 101 -13.83 12.35 2.75
CA ILE A 101 -14.91 12.33 1.75
C ILE A 101 -15.28 10.86 1.44
N ARG A 102 -16.54 10.62 1.04
CA ARG A 102 -17.03 9.26 0.71
C ARG A 102 -16.17 8.52 -0.31
N LEU A 103 -15.59 9.24 -1.28
CA LEU A 103 -14.69 8.65 -2.27
C LEU A 103 -13.44 8.05 -1.60
N GLU A 104 -12.82 8.77 -0.67
CA GLU A 104 -11.61 8.34 0.04
C GLU A 104 -11.89 7.12 0.93
N VAL A 105 -13.08 7.03 1.53
CA VAL A 105 -13.51 5.84 2.28
C VAL A 105 -13.49 4.59 1.42
N VAL A 106 -14.02 4.68 0.19
CA VAL A 106 -14.04 3.56 -0.75
C VAL A 106 -12.62 3.23 -1.22
N LEU A 107 -11.83 4.25 -1.55
CA LEU A 107 -10.45 4.08 -2.00
C LEU A 107 -9.57 3.43 -0.92
N CYS A 108 -9.57 3.99 0.30
CA CYS A 108 -8.83 3.42 1.42
C CYS A 108 -9.31 2.01 1.77
N GLY A 109 -10.62 1.76 1.71
CA GLY A 109 -11.18 0.43 1.93
C GLY A 109 -10.63 -0.62 0.96
N ILE A 110 -10.63 -0.30 -0.35
CA ILE A 110 -10.08 -1.20 -1.37
C ILE A 110 -8.56 -1.39 -1.16
N GLN A 111 -7.80 -0.32 -0.90
CA GLN A 111 -6.36 -0.42 -0.62
C GLN A 111 -6.08 -1.38 0.55
N LEU A 112 -6.80 -1.23 1.67
CA LEU A 112 -6.65 -2.10 2.84
C LEU A 112 -7.00 -3.56 2.53
N THR A 113 -8.00 -3.81 1.68
CA THR A 113 -8.32 -5.19 1.26
C THR A 113 -7.20 -5.81 0.42
N LEU A 114 -6.60 -5.05 -0.50
CA LEU A 114 -5.44 -5.51 -1.29
C LEU A 114 -4.23 -5.80 -0.40
N LEU A 115 -3.92 -4.89 0.53
CA LEU A 115 -2.84 -5.07 1.52
C LEU A 115 -3.05 -6.34 2.35
N SER A 116 -4.28 -6.59 2.80
CA SER A 116 -4.63 -7.76 3.60
C SER A 116 -4.43 -9.07 2.82
N LEU A 117 -4.87 -9.10 1.55
CA LEU A 117 -4.66 -10.27 0.68
C LEU A 117 -3.17 -10.49 0.40
N GLU A 118 -2.40 -9.44 0.15
CA GLU A 118 -0.96 -9.55 -0.06
C GLU A 118 -0.22 -10.11 1.14
N ILE A 119 -0.59 -9.75 2.37
CA ILE A 119 0.00 -10.35 3.58
C ILE A 119 -0.22 -11.86 3.60
N ILE A 120 -1.45 -12.30 3.32
CA ILE A 120 -1.80 -13.73 3.33
C ILE A 120 -0.98 -14.49 2.28
N PHE A 121 -0.91 -14.00 1.05
CA PHE A 121 -0.18 -14.70 0.00
C PHE A 121 1.35 -14.58 0.13
N ALA A 122 1.87 -13.44 0.58
CA ALA A 122 3.29 -13.25 0.84
C ALA A 122 3.79 -14.19 1.95
N THR A 123 3.03 -14.35 3.05
CA THR A 123 3.39 -15.28 4.14
C THR A 123 3.42 -16.72 3.65
N VAL A 124 2.42 -17.16 2.88
CA VAL A 124 2.41 -18.50 2.26
C VAL A 124 3.60 -18.68 1.30
N CYS A 125 3.94 -17.65 0.52
CA CYS A 125 5.07 -17.67 -0.41
C CYS A 125 6.41 -17.84 0.33
N VAL A 126 6.62 -17.06 1.40
CA VAL A 126 7.82 -17.14 2.25
C VAL A 126 7.97 -18.53 2.87
N VAL A 127 6.90 -19.09 3.43
CA VAL A 127 6.92 -20.46 3.99
C VAL A 127 7.27 -21.50 2.92
N SER A 128 6.74 -21.35 1.70
CA SER A 128 7.06 -22.24 0.59
C SER A 128 8.55 -22.17 0.20
N PHE A 129 9.14 -20.97 0.14
CA PHE A 129 10.56 -20.79 -0.17
C PHE A 129 11.46 -21.41 0.90
N TYR A 130 11.14 -21.24 2.19
CA TYR A 130 11.90 -21.88 3.27
C TYR A 130 11.85 -23.41 3.18
N ARG A 131 10.68 -23.98 2.85
CA ARG A 131 10.53 -25.42 2.69
C ARG A 131 11.34 -25.94 1.50
N HIS A 132 11.35 -25.25 0.37
CA HIS A 132 12.11 -25.67 -0.81
C HIS A 132 13.63 -25.63 -0.60
N ARG A 133 14.12 -24.69 0.22
CA ARG A 133 15.54 -24.56 0.56
C ARG A 133 16.05 -25.59 1.57
N ALA A 134 15.14 -26.31 2.24
CA ALA A 134 15.46 -27.32 3.24
C ALA A 134 15.61 -28.74 2.65
N TYR A 135 15.25 -28.93 1.38
CA TYR A 135 15.48 -30.14 0.59
C TYR A 135 16.61 -29.90 -0.42
#